data_AF-A0A0N9VAG5-F1
#
_entry.id   AF-A0A0N9VAG5-F1
#
_cell.length_a   1.000
_cell.length_b   1.000
_cell.length_c   1.000
_cell.angle_alpha   90.00
_cell.angle_beta   90.00
_cell.angle_gamma   90.00
#
_symmetry.space_group_name_H-M   'P 1'
#
loop_
_entity.id
_entity.type
_entity.pdbx_description
1 polymer ?
#
loop_
_entity_poly.entity_id
_entity_poly.type
_entity_poly.pdbx_seq_one_letter_code
_entity_poly.pdbx_strand_id
1 'polypeptide(L)'
;MKKLIGLIALVVLTGCAEKKPLTQEEQWHGYCKSVGNAARTIMLDRQNAIPKDQAIEHANKVEDDITKGFIFDIIEAVYALPEKSIKNDIEGSREKVRSEFTAKCIATPHEEMPDYKPF
;
A
#
# COMPACT_ATOMS: atom_id res chain seq x y z
N MET A 1 48.06 38.56 -31.70
CA MET A 1 46.93 39.42 -31.28
C MET A 1 45.80 39.14 -32.28
N LYS A 2 44.55 38.78 -31.96
CA LYS A 2 43.67 39.22 -30.88
C LYS A 2 42.46 38.26 -30.81
N LYS A 3 42.30 37.63 -29.63
CA LYS A 3 41.06 37.39 -28.85
C LYS A 3 39.81 36.80 -29.53
N LEU A 4 39.36 35.66 -28.99
CA LEU A 4 37.97 35.28 -28.65
C LEU A 4 38.05 33.88 -27.99
N ILE A 5 38.23 33.76 -26.67
CA ILE A 5 37.21 33.81 -25.61
C ILE A 5 35.99 32.91 -25.89
N GLY A 6 35.95 31.78 -25.18
CA GLY A 6 34.77 31.31 -24.45
C GLY A 6 33.77 30.41 -25.17
N LEU A 7 33.75 29.13 -24.79
CA LEU A 7 32.53 28.31 -24.60
C LEU A 7 32.96 27.08 -23.79
N ILE A 8 33.03 27.17 -22.46
CA ILE A 8 31.94 26.88 -21.51
C ILE A 8 31.22 25.56 -21.87
N ALA A 9 31.59 24.55 -21.09
CA ALA A 9 30.79 23.43 -20.60
C ALA A 9 29.43 23.17 -21.27
N LEU A 10 29.32 22.07 -22.02
CA LEU A 10 28.07 21.32 -22.01
C LEU A 10 28.09 20.35 -20.84
N VAL A 11 27.41 20.83 -19.80
CA VAL A 11 27.01 20.16 -18.59
C VAL A 11 26.22 18.88 -18.91
N VAL A 12 26.56 17.82 -18.19
CA VAL A 12 25.80 16.59 -17.96
C VAL A 12 24.37 16.91 -17.54
N LEU A 13 23.33 16.56 -18.33
CA LEU A 13 21.94 16.41 -17.83
C LEU A 13 21.08 15.50 -18.77
N THR A 14 21.49 14.26 -19.05
CA THR A 14 20.53 13.22 -19.49
C THR A 14 20.04 12.34 -18.34
N GLY A 15 20.45 12.65 -17.11
CA GLY A 15 19.99 11.98 -15.89
C GLY A 15 18.77 12.69 -15.30
N CYS A 16 17.61 12.53 -15.94
CA CYS A 16 16.25 12.57 -15.36
C CYS A 16 15.26 12.61 -16.54
N ALA A 17 15.09 11.49 -17.24
CA ALA A 17 13.84 11.30 -17.96
C ALA A 17 12.74 11.26 -16.88
N GLU A 18 11.96 12.34 -16.78
CA GLU A 18 10.79 12.40 -15.91
C GLU A 18 9.97 11.13 -16.17
N LYS A 19 9.78 10.30 -15.12
CA LYS A 19 8.94 9.11 -15.26
C LYS A 19 7.56 9.57 -15.72
N LYS A 20 7.04 8.94 -16.78
CA LYS A 20 5.68 9.21 -17.26
C LYS A 20 4.74 9.10 -16.05
N PRO A 21 3.86 10.09 -15.82
CA PRO A 21 2.87 9.99 -14.74
C PRO A 21 2.00 8.76 -14.97
N LEU A 22 1.73 8.02 -13.89
CA LEU A 22 0.90 6.82 -13.92
C LEU A 22 -0.53 7.19 -14.35
N THR A 23 -1.18 6.30 -15.09
CA THR A 23 -2.63 6.42 -15.34
C THR A 23 -3.41 6.26 -14.03
N GLN A 24 -4.67 6.69 -13.98
CA GLN A 24 -5.51 6.49 -12.79
C GLN A 24 -5.67 5.00 -12.45
N GLU A 25 -5.77 4.14 -13.46
CA GLU A 25 -5.83 2.67 -13.26
C GLU A 25 -4.53 2.12 -12.67
N GLU A 26 -3.37 2.59 -13.14
CA GLU A 26 -2.06 2.19 -12.59
C GLU A 26 -1.88 2.68 -11.15
N GLN A 27 -2.37 3.89 -10.84
CA GLN A 27 -2.38 4.43 -9.48
C GLN A 27 -3.31 3.62 -8.57
N TRP A 28 -4.52 3.29 -9.03
CA TRP A 28 -5.47 2.46 -8.30
C TRP A 28 -4.91 1.07 -8.02
N HIS A 29 -4.32 0.44 -9.04
CA HIS A 29 -3.69 -0.86 -8.86
C HIS A 29 -2.50 -0.79 -7.89
N GLY A 30 -1.75 0.32 -7.90
CA GLY A 30 -0.72 0.63 -6.91
C GLY A 30 -1.28 0.73 -5.49
N TYR A 31 -2.37 1.48 -5.31
CA TYR A 31 -3.10 1.60 -4.06
C TYR A 31 -3.58 0.24 -3.53
N CYS A 32 -4.19 -0.58 -4.38
CA CYS A 32 -4.70 -1.88 -3.97
C CYS A 32 -3.60 -2.86 -3.56
N LYS A 33 -2.38 -2.72 -4.09
CA LYS A 33 -1.22 -3.45 -3.55
C LYS A 33 -0.89 -3.01 -2.12
N SER A 34 -0.97 -1.71 -1.82
CA SER A 34 -0.79 -1.18 -0.47
C SER A 34 -1.88 -1.69 0.48
N VAL A 35 -3.14 -1.76 0.05
CA VAL A 35 -4.24 -2.37 0.82
C VAL A 35 -3.94 -3.85 1.12
N GLY A 36 -3.52 -4.62 0.12
CA GLY A 36 -3.11 -6.00 0.33
C GLY A 36 -1.93 -6.13 1.31
N ASN A 37 -0.93 -5.26 1.21
CA ASN A 37 0.20 -5.25 2.13
C ASN A 37 -0.23 -4.89 3.56
N ALA A 38 -1.19 -3.98 3.74
CA ALA A 38 -1.79 -3.71 5.04
C ALA A 38 -2.47 -4.97 5.61
N ALA A 39 -3.19 -5.74 4.78
CA ALA A 39 -3.78 -7.01 5.19
C ALA A 39 -2.74 -8.03 5.66
N ARG A 40 -1.61 -8.11 4.95
CA ARG A 40 -0.48 -8.94 5.37
C ARG A 40 0.07 -8.53 6.74
N THR A 41 0.26 -7.23 6.95
CA THR A 41 0.79 -6.68 8.21
C THR A 41 -0.18 -6.90 9.36
N ILE A 42 -1.48 -6.68 9.16
CA ILE A 42 -2.48 -6.91 10.21
C ILE A 42 -2.58 -8.41 10.58
N MET A 43 -2.39 -9.31 9.62
CA MET A 43 -2.25 -10.74 9.93
C MET A 43 -0.98 -11.04 10.74
N LEU A 44 0.14 -10.41 10.41
CA LEU A 44 1.37 -10.51 11.20
C LEU A 44 1.14 -10.03 12.65
N ASP A 45 0.48 -8.88 12.83
CA ASP A 45 0.11 -8.35 14.14
C ASP A 45 -0.76 -9.33 14.93
N ARG A 46 -1.77 -9.92 14.27
CA ARG A 46 -2.62 -10.94 14.87
C ARG A 46 -1.82 -12.17 15.30
N GLN A 47 -0.89 -12.64 14.47
CA GLN A 47 -0.01 -13.77 14.80
C GLN A 47 0.95 -13.45 15.95
N ASN A 48 1.31 -12.17 16.13
CA ASN A 48 2.07 -11.67 17.27
C ASN A 48 1.20 -11.34 18.49
N ALA A 49 -0.06 -11.79 18.49
CA ALA A 49 -1.03 -11.62 19.57
C ALA A 49 -1.35 -10.15 19.92
N ILE A 50 -1.25 -9.24 18.94
CA ILE A 50 -1.81 -7.90 19.10
C ILE A 50 -3.34 -8.03 19.30
N PRO A 51 -3.91 -7.38 20.32
CA PRO A 51 -5.34 -7.35 20.55
C PRO A 51 -6.13 -6.58 19.47
N LYS A 52 -7.39 -6.98 19.24
CA LYS A 52 -8.25 -6.39 18.19
C LYS A 52 -8.53 -4.92 18.45
N ASP A 53 -8.76 -4.55 19.70
CA ASP A 53 -8.99 -3.17 20.14
C ASP A 53 -7.79 -2.27 19.85
N GLN A 54 -6.56 -2.75 20.03
CA GLN A 54 -5.35 -2.00 19.65
C GLN A 54 -5.24 -1.81 18.13
N ALA A 55 -5.58 -2.84 17.34
CA ALA A 55 -5.63 -2.72 15.88
C ALA A 55 -6.69 -1.68 15.44
N ILE A 56 -7.87 -1.69 16.07
CA ILE A 56 -8.94 -0.71 15.85
C ILE A 56 -8.49 0.71 16.23
N GLU A 57 -7.82 0.87 17.37
CA GLU A 57 -7.30 2.18 17.80
C GLU A 57 -6.29 2.73 16.78
N HIS A 58 -5.41 1.88 16.25
CA HIS A 58 -4.47 2.28 15.21
C HIS A 58 -5.18 2.66 13.91
N ALA A 59 -6.15 1.85 13.47
CA ALA A 59 -6.96 2.11 12.27
C ALA A 59 -7.73 3.44 12.35
N ASN A 60 -8.17 3.84 13.55
CA ASN A 60 -8.88 5.10 13.75
C ASN A 60 -8.06 6.35 13.43
N LYS A 61 -6.72 6.24 13.37
CA LYS A 61 -5.80 7.33 13.02
C LYS A 61 -5.70 7.57 11.52
N VAL A 62 -6.29 6.71 10.70
CA VAL A 62 -6.39 6.92 9.25
C VAL A 62 -7.51 7.93 8.97
N GLU A 63 -7.18 8.97 8.22
CA GLU A 63 -8.08 10.08 7.89
C GLU A 63 -8.93 9.81 6.66
N ASP A 64 -8.36 9.18 5.63
CA ASP A 64 -9.06 8.82 4.40
C ASP A 64 -10.08 7.70 4.66
N ASP A 65 -11.36 7.99 4.43
CA ASP A 65 -12.48 7.09 4.76
C ASP A 65 -12.46 5.78 3.95
N ILE A 66 -12.00 5.82 2.70
CA ILE A 66 -11.91 4.62 1.83
C ILE A 66 -10.87 3.67 2.40
N THR A 67 -9.68 4.18 2.69
CA THR A 67 -8.55 3.43 3.26
C THR A 67 -8.88 2.93 4.65
N LYS A 68 -9.50 3.78 5.48
CA LYS A 68 -9.98 3.39 6.80
C LYS A 68 -11.00 2.26 6.73
N GLY A 69 -11.94 2.32 5.78
CA GLY A 69 -12.91 1.27 5.51
C GLY A 69 -12.24 -0.07 5.17
N PHE A 70 -11.27 -0.07 4.25
CA PHE A 70 -10.51 -1.29 3.95
C PHE A 70 -9.76 -1.84 5.15
N ILE A 71 -9.13 -0.99 5.96
CA ILE A 71 -8.39 -1.42 7.15
C ILE A 71 -9.34 -2.06 8.18
N PHE A 72 -10.53 -1.50 8.39
CA PHE A 72 -11.53 -2.12 9.28
C PHE A 72 -12.00 -3.46 8.75
N ASP A 73 -12.31 -3.56 7.46
CA ASP A 73 -12.70 -4.82 6.82
C ASP A 73 -11.62 -5.90 6.98
N ILE A 74 -10.35 -5.53 6.84
CA ILE A 74 -9.21 -6.41 7.08
C ILE A 74 -9.18 -6.88 8.54
N ILE A 75 -9.28 -5.95 9.49
CA ILE A 75 -9.26 -6.28 10.93
C ILE A 75 -10.39 -7.25 11.27
N GLU A 76 -11.61 -6.99 10.80
CA GLU A 76 -12.74 -7.89 11.04
C GLU A 76 -12.48 -9.29 10.45
N ALA A 77 -12.02 -9.37 9.20
CA ALA A 77 -11.74 -10.64 8.55
C ALA A 77 -10.60 -11.42 9.23
N VAL A 78 -9.48 -10.77 9.52
CA VAL A 78 -8.29 -11.40 10.14
C VAL A 78 -8.61 -11.89 11.55
N TYR A 79 -9.31 -11.11 12.36
CA TYR A 79 -9.60 -11.48 13.75
C TYR A 79 -10.74 -12.49 13.88
N ALA A 80 -11.54 -12.71 12.82
CA ALA A 80 -12.51 -13.80 12.73
C ALA A 80 -11.85 -15.17 12.44
N LEU A 81 -10.60 -15.21 11.99
CA LEU A 81 -9.91 -16.47 11.68
C LEU A 81 -9.55 -17.24 12.95
N PRO A 82 -9.69 -18.59 12.95
CA PRO A 82 -9.25 -19.42 14.06
C PRO A 82 -7.74 -19.28 14.30
N GLU A 83 -7.33 -19.05 15.54
CA GLU A 83 -5.91 -18.87 15.89
C GLU A 83 -5.04 -20.07 15.49
N LYS A 84 -5.60 -21.28 15.59
CA LYS A 84 -4.93 -22.52 15.17
C LYS A 84 -4.62 -22.54 13.67
N SER A 85 -5.51 -22.02 12.81
CA SER A 85 -5.28 -22.06 11.36
C SER A 85 -4.15 -21.11 10.94
N ILE A 86 -4.06 -19.93 11.57
CA ILE A 86 -3.05 -18.92 11.22
C ILE A 86 -1.66 -19.23 11.83
N LYS A 87 -1.57 -20.07 12.86
CA LYS A 87 -0.29 -20.53 13.44
C LYS A 87 0.29 -21.74 12.72
N ASN A 88 -0.55 -22.58 12.10
CA ASN A 88 -0.10 -23.76 11.38
C ASN A 88 0.55 -23.43 10.04
N ASP A 89 0.19 -22.30 9.43
CA ASP A 89 0.77 -21.80 8.18
C ASP A 89 0.89 -20.27 8.23
N ILE A 90 2.02 -19.80 8.78
CA ILE A 90 2.24 -18.39 9.06
C ILE A 90 2.32 -17.57 7.77
N GLU A 91 3.14 -17.98 6.81
CA GLU A 91 3.32 -17.25 5.56
C GLU A 91 2.15 -17.46 4.60
N GLY A 92 1.58 -18.66 4.52
CA GLY A 92 0.43 -18.90 3.66
C GLY A 92 -0.81 -18.15 4.11
N SER A 93 -1.07 -18.02 5.42
CA SER A 93 -2.18 -17.20 5.92
C SER A 93 -1.98 -15.70 5.64
N ARG A 94 -0.74 -15.20 5.74
CA ARG A 94 -0.37 -13.83 5.34
C ARG A 94 -0.58 -13.56 3.86
N GLU A 95 -0.10 -14.45 3.00
CA GLU A 95 -0.20 -14.29 1.56
C GLU A 95 -1.64 -14.45 1.06
N LYS A 96 -2.40 -15.35 1.69
CA LYS A 96 -3.83 -15.51 1.42
C LYS A 96 -4.58 -14.20 1.64
N VAL A 97 -4.49 -13.58 2.83
CA VAL A 97 -5.22 -12.33 3.08
C VAL A 97 -4.69 -11.17 2.23
N ARG A 98 -3.38 -11.12 1.95
CA ARG A 98 -2.79 -10.11 1.04
C ARG A 98 -3.44 -10.17 -0.34
N SER A 99 -3.50 -11.37 -0.92
CA SER A 99 -4.07 -11.58 -2.26
C SER A 99 -5.58 -11.33 -2.30
N GLU A 100 -6.32 -11.82 -1.29
CA GLU A 100 -7.78 -11.60 -1.18
C GLU A 100 -8.13 -10.11 -1.10
N PHE A 101 -7.46 -9.33 -0.26
CA PHE A 101 -7.74 -7.91 -0.12
C PHE A 101 -7.20 -7.04 -1.26
N THR A 102 -6.10 -7.47 -1.91
CA THR A 102 -5.67 -6.84 -3.17
C THR A 102 -6.77 -7.00 -4.23
N ALA A 103 -7.28 -8.22 -4.41
CA ALA A 103 -8.32 -8.52 -5.40
C ALA A 103 -9.64 -7.82 -5.07
N LYS A 104 -10.05 -7.81 -3.79
CA LYS A 104 -11.24 -7.09 -3.32
C LYS A 104 -11.14 -5.59 -3.63
N CYS A 105 -9.99 -4.98 -3.36
CA CYS A 105 -9.76 -3.56 -3.67
C CYS A 105 -9.85 -3.31 -5.18
N ILE A 106 -9.18 -4.12 -6.01
CA ILE A 106 -9.23 -3.97 -7.48
C ILE A 106 -10.67 -4.04 -8.00
N ALA A 107 -11.48 -4.94 -7.45
CA ALA A 107 -12.88 -5.10 -7.83
C ALA A 107 -13.83 -4.04 -7.24
N THR A 108 -13.35 -3.19 -6.32
CA THR A 108 -14.17 -2.15 -5.71
C THR A 108 -14.29 -0.96 -6.65
N PRO A 109 -15.52 -0.53 -7.00
CA PRO A 109 -15.71 0.68 -7.80
C PRO A 109 -15.10 1.90 -7.12
N HIS A 110 -14.43 2.75 -7.89
CA HIS A 110 -13.84 4.00 -7.42
C HIS A 110 -14.06 5.08 -8.49
N GLU A 111 -14.39 6.29 -8.03
CA GLU A 111 -14.52 7.48 -8.89
C GLU A 111 -13.31 8.40 -8.74
N GLU A 112 -12.68 8.39 -7.56
CA GLU A 112 -11.53 9.22 -7.21
C GLU A 112 -10.46 8.40 -6.49
N MET A 113 -9.21 8.85 -6.57
CA MET A 113 -8.11 8.24 -5.84
C MET A 113 -8.19 8.63 -4.36
N PRO A 114 -8.08 7.67 -3.42
CA PRO A 114 -7.94 7.96 -2.00
C PRO A 114 -6.75 8.87 -1.73
N ASP A 115 -6.84 9.73 -0.71
CA ASP A 115 -5.68 10.50 -0.24
C ASP A 115 -4.79 9.60 0.63
N TYR A 116 -4.00 8.77 -0.05
CA TYR A 116 -3.12 7.80 0.60
C TYR A 116 -1.66 8.13 0.30
N LYS A 117 -0.82 8.10 1.34
CA LYS A 117 0.63 8.13 1.18
C LYS A 117 1.10 6.74 0.76
N PRO A 118 1.83 6.59 -0.35
CA PRO A 118 2.49 5.34 -0.68
C PRO A 118 3.42 4.93 0.47
N PHE A 119 3.26 3.70 0.96
CA PHE A 119 4.14 3.09 1.98
C PHE A 119 5.45 2.59 1.37
#